data_AF-A0A1V5LHD6-F1
#
_entry.id   AF-A0A1V5LHD6-F1
#
_cell.length_a   1.000
_cell.length_b   1.000
_cell.length_c   1.000
_cell.angle_alpha   90.00
_cell.angle_beta   90.00
_cell.angle_gamma   90.00
#
_symmetry.space_group_name_H-M   'P 1'
#
loop_
_entity.id
_entity.type
_entity.pdbx_description
1 polymer ?
#
loop_
_entity_poly.entity_id
_entity_poly.type
_entity_poly.pdbx_seq_one_letter_code
_entity_poly.pdbx_strand_id
1 'polypeptide(L)'
;MDESWNPPAPKWTSEAFPGFGAMLRSGFPGDRETSMIYHQGEIATQHYDYDQGAFELWAKGRPISLDWGYHGRAPAWHHNCMDIGNAQGKVLTFATAPTVDYLHGHQSGWDRQVLFLKDANPLGPNYFMLRDSTDGTGTANWWLWVNTRKENPMMAVQKAGEIVKVIGEHDVDIDIWFSPPNAERIPNMEVKELTVATVKGTPDGSWTSWTDGKTTQQGLHLVQPRGVPLVSLLYPRLRDEPTAKMLALADGKVTKIITPAGNDYAMLALEPFTYADGPLAFSGTAGVVQVRGKQVTLTLCAAGSISFGKAKLTSQTPMSKTFTKY
;
A
#
# COMPACT_ATOMS: atom_id res chain seq x y z
N MET A 1 -38.77 5.98 11.18
CA MET A 1 -38.06 6.72 10.11
C MET A 1 -38.74 6.35 8.81
N ASP A 2 -38.85 7.29 7.88
CA ASP A 2 -39.40 7.03 6.55
C ASP A 2 -38.48 6.06 5.80
N GLU A 3 -38.94 4.83 5.57
CA GLU A 3 -38.20 3.78 4.85
C GLU A 3 -38.06 4.07 3.35
N SER A 4 -38.62 5.18 2.83
CA SER A 4 -38.55 5.56 1.42
C SER A 4 -37.30 6.40 1.04
N TRP A 5 -36.45 6.75 2.01
CA TRP A 5 -35.21 7.48 1.74
C TRP A 5 -34.11 6.53 1.24
N ASN A 6 -33.96 6.39 -0.09
CA ASN A 6 -32.89 5.62 -0.73
C ASN A 6 -32.00 6.53 -1.61
N PRO A 7 -31.08 7.31 -1.00
CA PRO A 7 -30.22 8.21 -1.74
C PRO A 7 -29.24 7.40 -2.58
N PRO A 8 -28.87 7.86 -3.79
CA PRO A 8 -27.84 7.17 -4.56
C PRO A 8 -26.54 7.15 -3.77
N ALA A 9 -25.84 6.02 -3.81
CA ALA A 9 -24.51 5.93 -3.23
C ALA A 9 -23.60 7.02 -3.85
N PRO A 10 -22.76 7.68 -3.04
CA PRO A 10 -21.85 8.70 -3.56
C PRO A 10 -20.88 8.10 -4.58
N LYS A 11 -20.33 8.93 -5.47
CA LYS A 11 -19.32 8.50 -6.46
C LYS A 11 -17.92 8.87 -5.98
N TRP A 12 -17.55 8.39 -4.80
CA TRP A 12 -16.26 8.70 -4.21
C TRP A 12 -15.11 8.02 -4.96
N THR A 13 -14.00 8.74 -5.05
CA THR A 13 -12.75 8.28 -5.67
C THR A 13 -11.60 8.50 -4.69
N SER A 14 -10.38 8.19 -5.09
CA SER A 14 -9.19 8.51 -4.30
C SER A 14 -9.07 10.03 -4.13
N GLU A 15 -8.76 10.48 -2.92
CA GLU A 15 -8.74 11.89 -2.54
C GLU A 15 -7.68 12.13 -1.47
N ALA A 16 -6.95 13.24 -1.58
CA ALA A 16 -6.08 13.74 -0.52
C ALA A 16 -6.84 14.76 0.32
N PHE A 17 -6.71 14.66 1.64
CA PHE A 17 -7.36 15.53 2.60
C PHE A 17 -6.30 16.39 3.28
N PRO A 18 -6.25 17.71 3.01
CA PRO A 18 -5.28 18.61 3.62
C PRO A 18 -5.28 18.50 5.15
N GLY A 19 -4.09 18.39 5.73
CA GLY A 19 -3.91 18.24 7.19
C GLY A 19 -4.07 16.81 7.73
N PHE A 20 -4.60 15.87 6.94
CA PHE A 20 -4.80 14.48 7.37
C PHE A 20 -3.91 13.49 6.59
N GLY A 21 -3.99 13.48 5.27
CA GLY A 21 -3.37 12.44 4.45
C GLY A 21 -4.18 12.16 3.20
N ALA A 22 -4.47 10.89 2.91
CA ALA A 22 -5.25 10.53 1.73
C ALA A 22 -6.05 9.24 1.91
N MET A 23 -7.12 9.11 1.13
CA MET A 23 -7.75 7.84 0.84
C MET A 23 -7.43 7.43 -0.60
N LEU A 24 -6.87 6.24 -0.78
CA LEU A 24 -6.72 5.59 -2.08
C LEU A 24 -7.81 4.52 -2.19
N ARG A 25 -8.59 4.48 -3.28
CA ARG A 25 -9.70 3.51 -3.41
C ARG A 25 -10.05 3.13 -4.84
N SER A 26 -10.54 1.90 -5.01
CA SER A 26 -11.04 1.34 -6.27
C SER A 26 -12.21 0.40 -6.01
N GLY A 27 -13.25 0.49 -6.83
CA GLY A 27 -14.44 -0.38 -6.75
C GLY A 27 -15.56 0.13 -5.84
N PHE A 28 -15.44 1.31 -5.22
CA PHE A 28 -16.53 1.97 -4.50
C PHE A 28 -17.71 2.26 -5.42
N PRO A 29 -18.98 2.11 -4.99
CA PRO A 29 -19.45 1.71 -3.65
C PRO A 29 -19.67 0.19 -3.49
N GLY A 30 -19.06 -0.64 -4.33
CA GLY A 30 -19.30 -2.09 -4.30
C GLY A 30 -18.69 -2.79 -3.09
N ASP A 31 -19.31 -3.89 -2.67
CA ASP A 31 -18.90 -4.73 -1.52
C ASP A 31 -17.51 -5.36 -1.64
N ARG A 32 -16.83 -5.17 -2.78
CA ARG A 32 -15.48 -5.67 -3.07
C ARG A 32 -14.49 -4.54 -3.33
N GLU A 33 -14.74 -3.35 -2.77
CA GLU A 33 -13.79 -2.23 -2.79
C GLU A 33 -12.42 -2.63 -2.24
N THR A 34 -11.36 -2.08 -2.83
CA THR A 34 -10.02 -2.07 -2.24
C THR A 34 -9.65 -0.63 -1.93
N SER A 35 -9.26 -0.36 -0.68
CA SER A 35 -8.98 0.97 -0.19
C SER A 35 -7.86 1.00 0.85
N MET A 36 -7.11 2.09 0.86
CA MET A 36 -6.10 2.40 1.85
C MET A 36 -6.37 3.79 2.41
N ILE A 37 -6.48 3.87 3.74
CA ILE A 37 -6.42 5.13 4.47
C ILE A 37 -4.97 5.36 4.80
N TYR A 38 -4.40 6.48 4.34
CA TYR A 38 -3.03 6.88 4.60
C TYR A 38 -3.03 8.12 5.49
N HIS A 39 -2.42 8.02 6.67
CA HIS A 39 -2.37 9.10 7.65
C HIS A 39 -0.99 9.75 7.60
N GLN A 40 -0.90 10.98 7.10
CA GLN A 40 0.32 11.78 7.20
C GLN A 40 0.03 13.27 7.04
N GLY A 41 0.17 14.01 8.13
CA GLY A 41 -0.28 15.39 8.18
C GLY A 41 -0.02 16.05 9.53
N GLU A 42 -0.96 16.89 9.92
CA GLU A 42 -0.88 17.64 11.16
C GLU A 42 -1.06 16.72 12.36
N ILE A 43 -0.23 16.89 13.38
CA ILE A 43 -0.35 16.16 14.64
C ILE A 43 -1.38 16.89 15.51
N ALA A 44 -2.44 16.17 15.90
CA ALA A 44 -3.41 16.68 16.86
C ALA A 44 -2.76 16.92 18.23
N THR A 45 -3.24 17.93 18.96
CA THR A 45 -2.69 18.32 20.27
C THR A 45 -3.20 17.44 21.43
N GLN A 46 -4.29 16.70 21.22
CA GLN A 46 -4.92 15.78 22.16
C GLN A 46 -5.44 14.55 21.41
N HIS A 47 -5.56 13.41 22.10
CA HIS A 47 -6.06 12.14 21.53
C HIS A 47 -5.32 11.73 20.25
N TYR A 48 -3.99 11.74 20.29
CA TYR A 48 -3.12 11.39 19.18
C TYR A 48 -2.25 10.18 19.51
N ASP A 49 -1.85 9.48 18.46
CA ASP A 49 -0.89 8.39 18.48
C ASP A 49 0.40 8.78 17.75
N TYR A 50 1.39 7.88 17.72
CA TYR A 50 2.63 8.07 16.95
C TYR A 50 2.55 7.39 15.59
N ASP A 51 1.56 7.77 14.79
CA ASP A 51 1.08 7.04 13.61
C ASP A 51 1.31 7.79 12.30
N GLN A 52 2.22 8.77 12.29
CA GLN A 52 2.55 9.51 11.08
C GLN A 52 3.13 8.58 10.00
N GLY A 53 2.58 8.69 8.79
CA GLY A 53 2.86 7.82 7.65
C GLY A 53 2.27 6.41 7.76
N ALA A 54 1.46 6.12 8.79
CA ALA A 54 0.75 4.86 8.92
C ALA A 54 -0.36 4.71 7.88
N PHE A 55 -0.81 3.48 7.69
CA PHE A 55 -1.98 3.20 6.87
C PHE A 55 -2.84 2.10 7.45
N GLU A 56 -4.09 2.08 7.01
CA GLU A 56 -5.02 0.96 7.16
C GLU A 56 -5.43 0.47 5.76
N LEU A 57 -5.64 -0.84 5.61
CA LEU A 57 -5.89 -1.49 4.33
C LEU A 57 -7.12 -2.39 4.39
N TRP A 58 -8.06 -2.12 3.49
CA TRP A 58 -9.14 -3.02 3.11
C TRP A 58 -8.94 -3.46 1.66
N ALA A 59 -9.18 -4.73 1.38
CA ALA A 59 -9.07 -5.25 0.03
C ALA A 59 -10.16 -6.25 -0.27
N LYS A 60 -10.73 -6.14 -1.47
CA LYS A 60 -11.88 -6.96 -1.91
C LYS A 60 -12.98 -7.01 -0.84
N GLY A 61 -13.21 -5.88 -0.18
CA GLY A 61 -14.21 -5.69 0.87
C GLY A 61 -13.91 -6.35 2.21
N ARG A 62 -12.65 -6.72 2.49
CA ARG A 62 -12.24 -7.32 3.76
C ARG A 62 -11.14 -6.50 4.44
N PRO A 63 -11.15 -6.40 5.78
CA PRO A 63 -10.05 -5.81 6.53
C PRO A 63 -8.79 -6.69 6.39
N ILE A 64 -7.68 -6.09 5.98
CA ILE A 64 -6.40 -6.77 5.79
C ILE A 64 -5.36 -6.30 6.80
N SER A 65 -5.22 -4.99 6.96
CA SER A 65 -4.27 -4.36 7.89
C SER A 65 -5.02 -3.26 8.61
N LEU A 66 -5.16 -3.39 9.93
CA LEU A 66 -5.97 -2.49 10.74
C LEU A 66 -5.08 -1.73 11.71
N ASP A 67 -5.52 -0.53 12.08
CA ASP A 67 -5.07 0.07 13.33
C ASP A 67 -5.77 -0.61 14.53
N TRP A 68 -5.26 -0.38 15.73
CA TRP A 68 -5.77 -0.98 16.96
C TRP A 68 -6.98 -0.25 17.54
N GLY A 69 -7.36 0.88 16.94
CA GLY A 69 -8.36 1.78 17.51
C GLY A 69 -7.90 2.35 18.85
N TYR A 70 -8.85 2.88 19.63
CA TYR A 70 -8.50 3.59 20.86
C TYR A 70 -8.14 2.64 22.00
N HIS A 71 -6.90 2.73 22.48
CA HIS A 71 -6.41 2.03 23.66
C HIS A 71 -5.45 2.87 24.53
N GLY A 72 -5.66 4.19 24.52
CA GLY A 72 -4.70 5.18 25.00
C GLY A 72 -3.77 5.65 23.87
N ARG A 73 -2.69 6.33 24.22
CA ARG A 73 -1.70 6.83 23.26
C ARG A 73 -0.78 5.70 22.82
N ALA A 74 -0.94 5.24 21.59
CA ALA A 74 -0.20 4.13 21.02
C ALA A 74 1.18 4.55 20.50
N PRO A 75 2.23 3.71 20.71
CA PRO A 75 3.56 3.97 20.19
C PRO A 75 3.67 3.63 18.70
N ALA A 76 4.67 4.16 17.98
CA ALA A 76 4.78 4.00 16.53
C ALA A 76 4.80 2.54 16.05
N TRP A 77 5.44 1.65 16.81
CA TRP A 77 5.47 0.22 16.50
C TRP A 77 4.10 -0.47 16.54
N HIS A 78 3.05 0.17 17.07
CA HIS A 78 1.66 -0.31 16.97
C HIS A 78 1.06 -0.02 15.58
N HIS A 79 1.63 0.85 14.76
CA HIS A 79 1.02 1.28 13.50
C HIS A 79 1.79 0.74 12.29
N ASN A 80 1.15 0.78 11.12
CA ASN A 80 1.74 0.33 9.85
C ASN A 80 2.69 1.38 9.25
N CYS A 81 3.68 1.83 10.02
CA CYS A 81 4.56 2.93 9.69
C CYS A 81 6.04 2.60 9.90
N MET A 82 6.87 3.62 9.68
CA MET A 82 8.27 3.60 10.10
C MET A 82 8.39 4.25 11.48
N ASP A 83 8.92 3.53 12.46
CA ASP A 83 9.26 4.09 13.76
C ASP A 83 10.61 4.80 13.69
N ILE A 84 10.53 6.10 13.37
CA ILE A 84 11.65 7.07 13.32
C ILE A 84 11.41 8.25 14.28
N GLY A 85 10.53 8.07 15.26
CA GLY A 85 10.11 9.10 16.20
C GLY A 85 8.95 9.96 15.71
N ASN A 86 8.47 10.84 16.58
CA ASN A 86 7.26 11.63 16.35
C ASN A 86 7.58 13.01 15.77
N ALA A 87 7.18 13.26 14.54
CA ALA A 87 7.29 14.57 13.90
C ALA A 87 6.15 14.77 12.91
N GLN A 88 5.77 16.02 12.67
CA GLN A 88 4.74 16.33 11.67
C GLN A 88 5.16 15.84 10.30
N GLY A 89 4.21 15.21 9.60
CA GLY A 89 4.38 14.77 8.23
C GLY A 89 3.60 15.64 7.25
N LYS A 90 3.78 15.36 5.96
CA LYS A 90 2.93 15.91 4.91
C LYS A 90 2.90 15.01 3.68
N VAL A 91 1.78 15.03 2.98
CA VAL A 91 1.69 14.54 1.60
C VAL A 91 2.31 15.59 0.67
N LEU A 92 3.43 15.26 0.06
CA LEU A 92 4.16 16.10 -0.90
C LEU A 92 3.53 16.06 -2.29
N THR A 93 3.03 14.89 -2.70
CA THR A 93 2.42 14.70 -4.02
C THR A 93 1.29 13.70 -3.92
N PHE A 94 0.18 14.01 -4.58
CA PHE A 94 -0.94 13.10 -4.78
C PHE A 94 -1.42 13.21 -6.22
N ALA A 95 -1.51 12.09 -6.91
CA ALA A 95 -1.97 12.03 -8.29
C ALA A 95 -2.84 10.79 -8.49
N THR A 96 -3.92 10.95 -9.24
CA THR A 96 -4.86 9.87 -9.52
C THR A 96 -5.00 9.66 -11.02
N ALA A 97 -5.16 8.40 -11.41
CA ALA A 97 -5.52 7.98 -12.75
C ALA A 97 -6.43 6.74 -12.67
N PRO A 98 -7.17 6.39 -13.73
CA PRO A 98 -8.04 5.21 -13.70
C PRO A 98 -7.32 3.91 -13.33
N THR A 99 -6.04 3.79 -13.65
CA THR A 99 -5.23 2.56 -13.54
C THR A 99 -4.23 2.57 -12.40
N VAL A 100 -3.89 3.74 -11.85
CA VAL A 100 -2.95 3.87 -10.75
C VAL A 100 -3.19 5.17 -9.98
N ASP A 101 -3.07 5.14 -8.67
CA ASP A 101 -2.88 6.34 -7.86
C ASP A 101 -1.44 6.37 -7.32
N TYR A 102 -0.92 7.58 -7.15
CA TYR A 102 0.40 7.84 -6.60
C TYR A 102 0.31 8.80 -5.42
N LEU A 103 1.01 8.46 -4.35
CA LEU A 103 1.20 9.30 -3.19
C LEU A 103 2.68 9.34 -2.83
N HIS A 104 3.16 10.52 -2.44
CA HIS A 104 4.47 10.71 -1.82
C HIS A 104 4.28 11.45 -0.51
N GLY A 105 4.53 10.74 0.58
CA GLY A 105 4.51 11.22 1.94
C GLY A 105 5.92 11.45 2.50
N HIS A 106 6.09 12.45 3.37
CA HIS A 106 7.36 12.77 4.01
C HIS A 106 7.21 13.10 5.50
N GLN A 107 8.12 12.59 6.32
CA GLN A 107 8.29 12.92 7.73
C GLN A 107 9.75 12.71 8.14
N SER A 108 10.40 13.71 8.73
CA SER A 108 11.71 13.61 9.38
C SER A 108 12.72 12.65 8.72
N GLY A 109 13.22 12.99 7.54
CA GLY A 109 14.23 12.17 6.87
C GLY A 109 13.72 10.83 6.33
N TRP A 110 12.42 10.56 6.41
CA TRP A 110 11.77 9.42 5.80
C TRP A 110 10.72 9.85 4.77
N ASP A 111 10.75 9.18 3.63
CA ASP A 111 9.80 9.31 2.55
C ASP A 111 9.12 7.97 2.29
N ARG A 112 7.78 7.99 2.20
CA ARG A 112 6.98 6.87 1.74
C ARG A 112 6.33 7.22 0.40
N GLN A 113 6.69 6.49 -0.64
CA GLN A 113 5.99 6.54 -1.91
C GLN A 113 5.03 5.34 -2.00
N VAL A 114 3.79 5.59 -2.44
CA VAL A 114 2.76 4.56 -2.63
C VAL A 114 2.30 4.61 -4.07
N LEU A 115 2.31 3.47 -4.75
CA LEU A 115 1.54 3.24 -5.97
C LEU A 115 0.38 2.30 -5.65
N PHE A 116 -0.85 2.73 -5.90
CA PHE A 116 -2.02 1.86 -5.85
C PHE A 116 -2.42 1.49 -7.29
N LEU A 117 -2.04 0.29 -7.72
CA LEU A 117 -2.35 -0.21 -9.05
C LEU A 117 -3.75 -0.79 -9.06
N LYS A 118 -4.55 -0.37 -10.05
CA LYS A 118 -5.99 -0.63 -10.11
C LYS A 118 -6.34 -1.50 -11.31
N ASP A 119 -7.33 -2.36 -11.09
CA ASP A 119 -8.07 -3.04 -12.15
C ASP A 119 -9.52 -2.53 -12.13
N ALA A 120 -10.14 -2.46 -13.30
CA ALA A 120 -11.54 -2.06 -13.40
C ALA A 120 -12.49 -3.08 -12.74
N ASN A 121 -12.08 -4.35 -12.69
CA ASN A 121 -12.75 -5.37 -11.90
C ASN A 121 -12.33 -5.21 -10.42
N PRO A 122 -13.26 -5.01 -9.47
CA PRO A 122 -12.92 -4.96 -8.04
C PRO A 122 -12.31 -6.27 -7.51
N LEU A 123 -12.61 -7.40 -8.16
CA LEU A 123 -11.99 -8.69 -7.90
C LEU A 123 -10.72 -8.93 -8.73
N GLY A 124 -10.37 -8.03 -9.64
CA GLY A 124 -9.10 -8.05 -10.36
C GLY A 124 -7.91 -7.66 -9.46
N PRO A 125 -6.69 -7.56 -10.03
CA PRO A 125 -5.50 -7.16 -9.31
C PRO A 125 -5.56 -5.67 -8.91
N ASN A 126 -5.99 -5.41 -7.69
CA ASN A 126 -5.93 -4.11 -7.03
C ASN A 126 -4.95 -4.22 -5.85
N TYR A 127 -3.77 -3.60 -5.95
CA TYR A 127 -2.66 -3.85 -5.04
C TYR A 127 -1.75 -2.63 -4.86
N PHE A 128 -0.93 -2.65 -3.82
CA PHE A 128 -0.10 -1.51 -3.44
C PHE A 128 1.38 -1.85 -3.56
N MET A 129 2.16 -0.93 -4.10
CA MET A 129 3.62 -0.95 -4.01
C MET A 129 4.06 0.20 -3.13
N LEU A 130 4.84 -0.10 -2.09
CA LEU A 130 5.38 0.85 -1.15
C LEU A 130 6.88 0.98 -1.37
N ARG A 131 7.39 2.19 -1.25
CA ARG A 131 8.82 2.48 -1.17
C ARG A 131 9.07 3.39 0.02
N ASP A 132 9.70 2.85 1.04
CA ASP A 132 10.16 3.56 2.23
C ASP A 132 11.64 3.88 2.08
N SER A 133 11.98 5.16 2.04
CA SER A 133 13.35 5.66 1.90
C SER A 133 13.72 6.50 3.11
N THR A 134 14.85 6.20 3.73
CA THR A 134 15.36 6.96 4.89
C THR A 134 16.62 7.72 4.49
N ASP A 135 16.87 8.88 5.10
CA ASP A 135 18.12 9.64 4.97
C ASP A 135 19.36 8.92 5.53
N GLY A 136 19.14 7.79 6.21
CA GLY A 136 20.18 6.94 6.77
C GLY A 136 20.64 7.37 8.17
N THR A 137 19.96 8.33 8.79
CA THR A 137 20.18 8.68 10.19
C THR A 137 19.34 7.79 11.11
N GLY A 138 19.86 7.48 12.30
CA GLY A 138 19.12 6.68 13.30
C GLY A 138 18.90 5.21 12.92
N THR A 139 17.93 4.60 13.58
CA THR A 139 17.41 3.25 13.33
C THR A 139 15.99 3.43 12.79
N ALA A 140 15.63 2.70 11.75
CA ALA A 140 14.32 2.79 11.09
C ALA A 140 13.61 1.43 11.23
N ASN A 141 12.69 1.31 12.19
CA ASN A 141 11.95 0.07 12.42
C ASN A 141 10.64 0.11 11.62
N TRP A 142 10.55 -0.74 10.61
CA TRP A 142 9.37 -0.85 9.76
C TRP A 142 8.41 -1.88 10.33
N TRP A 143 7.13 -1.52 10.45
CA TRP A 143 6.07 -2.38 10.95
C TRP A 143 4.93 -2.54 9.95
N LEU A 144 4.41 -3.75 9.85
CA LEU A 144 3.18 -4.07 9.14
C LEU A 144 2.37 -5.10 9.93
N TRP A 145 1.25 -4.66 10.49
CA TRP A 145 0.25 -5.46 11.16
C TRP A 145 -0.78 -5.99 10.15
N VAL A 146 -1.09 -7.27 10.25
CA VAL A 146 -2.03 -7.96 9.37
C VAL A 146 -3.06 -8.70 10.20
N ASN A 147 -4.32 -8.59 9.80
CA ASN A 147 -5.44 -9.28 10.40
C ASN A 147 -5.50 -10.73 9.89
N THR A 148 -4.93 -11.64 10.68
CA THR A 148 -4.72 -13.06 10.36
C THR A 148 -5.70 -13.96 11.10
N ARG A 149 -6.03 -15.13 10.52
CA ARG A 149 -6.75 -16.18 11.24
C ARG A 149 -5.97 -16.68 12.45
N LYS A 150 -6.63 -16.73 13.61
CA LYS A 150 -6.03 -17.30 14.83
C LYS A 150 -5.60 -18.76 14.65
N GLU A 151 -6.36 -19.54 13.90
CA GLU A 151 -6.03 -20.94 13.60
C GLU A 151 -4.87 -21.11 12.60
N ASN A 152 -4.41 -20.03 11.97
CA ASN A 152 -3.34 -20.08 10.98
C ASN A 152 -2.39 -18.89 11.12
N PRO A 153 -1.52 -18.90 12.13
CA PRO A 153 -0.58 -17.82 12.35
C PRO A 153 0.37 -17.70 11.15
N MET A 154 0.65 -16.47 10.77
CA MET A 154 1.77 -16.10 9.92
C MET A 154 3.04 -16.74 10.46
N MET A 155 3.71 -17.49 9.59
CA MET A 155 4.95 -18.17 9.91
C MET A 155 6.13 -17.33 9.43
N ALA A 156 7.24 -17.38 10.17
CA ALA A 156 8.50 -16.80 9.70
C ALA A 156 8.90 -17.46 8.38
N VAL A 157 9.18 -16.63 7.38
CA VAL A 157 9.60 -17.10 6.06
C VAL A 157 11.04 -17.57 6.11
N GLN A 158 11.29 -18.80 5.68
CA GLN A 158 12.57 -19.47 5.90
C GLN A 158 13.61 -19.19 4.81
N LYS A 159 13.20 -18.63 3.66
CA LYS A 159 14.08 -18.48 2.50
C LYS A 159 14.06 -17.06 1.95
N ALA A 160 15.26 -16.55 1.67
CA ALA A 160 15.46 -15.28 0.99
C ALA A 160 14.74 -15.24 -0.38
N GLY A 161 14.12 -14.11 -0.69
CA GLY A 161 13.45 -13.89 -1.97
C GLY A 161 12.05 -14.49 -2.10
N GLU A 162 11.55 -15.20 -1.08
CA GLU A 162 10.19 -15.72 -1.09
C GLU A 162 9.15 -14.63 -0.80
N ILE A 163 7.93 -14.88 -1.29
CA ILE A 163 6.75 -14.07 -0.97
C ILE A 163 6.26 -14.50 0.42
N VAL A 164 6.08 -13.54 1.32
CA VAL A 164 5.42 -13.79 2.61
C VAL A 164 3.93 -13.98 2.34
N LYS A 165 3.44 -15.20 2.50
CA LYS A 165 2.03 -15.55 2.32
C LYS A 165 1.32 -15.47 3.66
N VAL A 166 0.31 -14.61 3.75
CA VAL A 166 -0.45 -14.41 4.97
C VAL A 166 -1.91 -14.78 4.74
N ILE A 167 -2.41 -15.71 5.55
CA ILE A 167 -3.80 -16.15 5.50
C ILE A 167 -4.64 -15.16 6.31
N GLY A 168 -5.46 -14.38 5.60
CA GLY A 168 -6.29 -13.36 6.22
C GLY A 168 -7.48 -13.97 6.95
N GLU A 169 -8.02 -13.21 7.92
CA GLU A 169 -9.18 -13.61 8.74
C GLU A 169 -10.37 -14.11 7.89
N HIS A 170 -10.65 -13.42 6.78
CA HIS A 170 -11.84 -13.67 5.95
C HIS A 170 -11.56 -14.57 4.73
N ASP A 171 -12.11 -14.25 3.57
CA ASP A 171 -11.94 -14.96 2.29
C ASP A 171 -10.81 -14.37 1.42
N VAL A 172 -10.09 -13.37 1.94
CA VAL A 172 -9.00 -12.66 1.27
C VAL A 172 -7.70 -12.90 2.04
N ASP A 173 -6.69 -13.38 1.32
CA ASP A 173 -5.32 -13.51 1.80
C ASP A 173 -4.48 -12.32 1.29
N ILE A 174 -3.32 -12.08 1.91
CA ILE A 174 -2.35 -11.10 1.40
C ILE A 174 -0.99 -11.76 1.17
N ASP A 175 -0.48 -11.56 -0.04
CA ASP A 175 0.87 -11.92 -0.43
C ASP A 175 1.74 -10.65 -0.33
N ILE A 176 2.84 -10.71 0.42
CA ILE A 176 3.76 -9.59 0.63
C ILE A 176 5.11 -9.93 0.01
N TRP A 177 5.55 -9.10 -0.93
CA TRP A 177 6.83 -9.27 -1.60
C TRP A 177 7.76 -8.11 -1.27
N PHE A 178 9.06 -8.39 -1.18
CA PHE A 178 10.10 -7.38 -1.00
C PHE A 178 11.08 -7.44 -2.16
N SER A 179 11.47 -6.28 -2.68
CA SER A 179 12.53 -6.20 -3.69
C SER A 179 13.89 -6.51 -3.07
N PRO A 180 14.80 -7.21 -3.77
CA PRO A 180 16.22 -7.21 -3.42
C PRO A 180 16.77 -5.78 -3.28
N PRO A 181 17.71 -5.55 -2.34
CA PRO A 181 18.30 -6.54 -1.44
C PRO A 181 17.42 -6.86 -0.19
N ASN A 182 16.29 -6.18 0.02
CA ASN A 182 15.44 -6.40 1.21
C ASN A 182 14.88 -7.83 1.26
N ALA A 183 14.68 -8.45 0.10
CA ALA A 183 14.23 -9.84 0.00
C ALA A 183 15.18 -10.84 0.70
N GLU A 184 16.47 -10.52 0.79
CA GLU A 184 17.48 -11.35 1.48
C GLU A 184 17.35 -11.27 3.01
N ARG A 185 16.62 -10.27 3.51
CA ARG A 185 16.43 -10.01 4.94
C ARG A 185 15.16 -10.63 5.48
N ILE A 186 14.30 -11.13 4.62
CA ILE A 186 13.04 -11.79 4.98
C ILE A 186 13.24 -12.87 6.06
N PRO A 187 14.27 -13.75 6.01
CA PRO A 187 14.48 -14.74 7.08
C PRO A 187 14.78 -14.16 8.47
N ASN A 188 15.18 -12.89 8.53
CA ASN A 188 15.48 -12.19 9.79
C ASN A 188 14.33 -11.27 10.23
N MET A 189 13.18 -11.27 9.53
CA MET A 189 12.01 -10.52 9.96
C MET A 189 11.41 -11.15 11.21
N GLU A 190 11.08 -10.30 12.18
CA GLU A 190 10.36 -10.75 13.37
C GLU A 190 8.87 -10.84 13.04
N VAL A 191 8.24 -11.96 13.38
CA VAL A 191 6.79 -12.07 13.45
C VAL A 191 6.37 -11.87 14.91
N LYS A 192 5.50 -10.89 15.17
CA LYS A 192 4.93 -10.65 16.50
C LYS A 192 3.43 -10.84 16.47
N GLU A 193 2.87 -11.26 17.60
CA GLU A 193 1.44 -11.20 17.84
C GLU A 193 1.18 -10.13 18.90
N LEU A 194 0.17 -9.32 18.67
CA LEU A 194 -0.30 -8.36 19.66
C LEU A 194 -1.81 -8.50 19.81
N THR A 195 -2.27 -8.47 21.06
CA THR A 195 -3.69 -8.42 21.40
C THR A 195 -3.96 -7.16 22.20
N VAL A 196 -4.82 -6.30 21.67
CA VAL A 196 -5.17 -5.01 22.28
C VAL A 196 -6.64 -5.04 22.69
N ALA A 197 -6.93 -4.59 23.91
CA ALA A 197 -8.29 -4.31 24.34
C ALA A 197 -8.75 -2.99 23.73
N THR A 198 -9.89 -3.00 23.04
CA THR A 198 -10.38 -1.85 22.28
C THR A 198 -11.78 -1.48 22.74
N VAL A 199 -12.03 -0.18 22.88
CA VAL A 199 -13.38 0.35 23.13
C VAL A 199 -14.00 0.77 21.78
N LYS A 200 -15.21 0.26 21.52
CA LYS A 200 -16.00 0.50 20.31
C LYS A 200 -17.36 1.07 20.68
N GLY A 201 -17.85 2.02 19.89
CA GLY A 201 -19.23 2.48 19.97
C GLY A 201 -20.18 1.38 19.47
N THR A 202 -21.33 1.24 20.12
CA THR A 202 -22.38 0.28 19.74
C THR A 202 -23.50 1.00 18.97
N PRO A 203 -24.33 0.25 18.21
CA PRO A 203 -25.42 0.86 17.42
C PRO A 203 -26.45 1.64 18.25
N ASP A 204 -26.56 1.38 19.55
CA ASP A 204 -27.44 2.09 20.48
C ASP A 204 -26.81 3.37 21.06
N GLY A 205 -25.60 3.74 20.62
CA GLY A 205 -24.89 4.93 21.08
C GLY A 205 -24.14 4.75 22.41
N SER A 206 -24.15 3.55 23.00
CA SER A 206 -23.29 3.22 24.13
C SER A 206 -21.86 2.87 23.69
N TRP A 207 -20.99 2.62 24.67
CA TRP A 207 -19.61 2.20 24.43
C TRP A 207 -19.38 0.85 25.10
N THR A 208 -18.72 -0.04 24.39
CA THR A 208 -18.19 -1.28 24.98
C THR A 208 -17.16 -0.96 26.06
N SER A 209 -17.07 -1.81 27.07
CA SER A 209 -16.05 -1.72 28.10
C SER A 209 -14.69 -2.24 27.60
N TRP A 210 -13.62 -1.89 28.31
CA TRP A 210 -12.26 -2.39 28.05
C TRP A 210 -12.13 -3.93 28.15
N THR A 211 -13.15 -4.63 28.63
CA THR A 211 -13.16 -6.11 28.69
C THR A 211 -13.98 -6.76 27.58
N ASP A 212 -14.75 -5.98 26.81
CA ASP A 212 -15.78 -6.52 25.91
C ASP A 212 -15.24 -6.83 24.50
N GLY A 213 -14.09 -6.26 24.15
CA GLY A 213 -13.49 -6.44 22.83
C GLY A 213 -11.97 -6.48 22.88
N LYS A 214 -11.39 -7.52 22.27
CA LYS A 214 -9.96 -7.60 21.97
C LYS A 214 -9.75 -7.81 20.49
N THR A 215 -8.83 -7.06 19.91
CA THR A 215 -8.35 -7.28 18.54
C THR A 215 -6.98 -7.95 18.63
N THR A 216 -6.79 -9.03 17.88
CA THR A 216 -5.49 -9.71 17.75
C THR A 216 -5.04 -9.58 16.30
N GLN A 217 -3.81 -9.10 16.08
CA GLN A 217 -3.18 -9.07 14.76
C GLN A 217 -1.74 -9.60 14.87
N GLN A 218 -1.18 -9.98 13.73
CA GLN A 218 0.22 -10.36 13.63
C GLN A 218 1.01 -9.33 12.83
N GLY A 219 2.18 -8.96 13.35
CA GLY A 219 3.05 -7.92 12.80
C GLY A 219 4.31 -8.51 12.18
N LEU A 220 4.66 -8.02 11.00
CA LEU A 220 6.01 -8.14 10.45
C LEU A 220 6.83 -6.94 10.90
N HIS A 221 8.04 -7.21 11.40
CA HIS A 221 9.00 -6.19 11.78
C HIS A 221 10.32 -6.39 11.05
N LEU A 222 10.82 -5.30 10.47
CA LEU A 222 12.12 -5.23 9.84
C LEU A 222 12.85 -3.95 10.27
N VAL A 223 14.10 -4.10 10.73
CA VAL A 223 15.01 -2.95 10.85
C VAL A 223 15.57 -2.61 9.47
N GLN A 224 15.14 -1.48 8.91
CA GLN A 224 15.60 -1.03 7.59
C GLN A 224 17.08 -0.62 7.64
N PRO A 225 17.91 -1.11 6.70
CA PRO A 225 19.31 -0.69 6.62
C PRO A 225 19.42 0.76 6.16
N ARG A 226 20.38 1.48 6.73
CA ARG A 226 20.67 2.87 6.36
C ARG A 226 20.97 2.99 4.87
N GLY A 227 20.34 3.97 4.22
CA GLY A 227 20.56 4.30 2.81
C GLY A 227 20.04 3.27 1.81
N VAL A 228 19.38 2.20 2.25
CA VAL A 228 18.78 1.19 1.37
C VAL A 228 17.26 1.36 1.42
N PRO A 229 16.58 1.75 0.32
CA PRO A 229 15.13 1.87 0.31
C PRO A 229 14.48 0.49 0.52
N LEU A 230 13.45 0.43 1.36
CA LEU A 230 12.59 -0.73 1.52
C LEU A 230 11.46 -0.65 0.50
N VAL A 231 11.51 -1.52 -0.50
CA VAL A 231 10.46 -1.62 -1.51
C VAL A 231 9.67 -2.90 -1.26
N SER A 232 8.36 -2.75 -1.04
CA SER A 232 7.44 -3.86 -0.81
C SER A 232 6.22 -3.77 -1.72
N LEU A 233 5.59 -4.91 -1.94
CA LEU A 233 4.33 -5.03 -2.67
C LEU A 233 3.35 -5.80 -1.81
N LEU A 234 2.19 -5.20 -1.57
CA LEU A 234 1.05 -5.76 -0.84
C LEU A 234 0.02 -6.22 -1.87
N TYR A 235 -0.12 -7.53 -2.06
CA TYR A 235 -1.01 -8.14 -3.06
C TYR A 235 -2.15 -8.92 -2.38
N PRO A 236 -3.31 -8.27 -2.16
CA PRO A 236 -4.49 -8.97 -1.70
C PRO A 236 -5.08 -9.86 -2.80
N ARG A 237 -5.45 -11.08 -2.44
CA ARG A 237 -6.05 -12.04 -3.38
C ARG A 237 -7.12 -12.87 -2.69
N LEU A 238 -8.12 -13.33 -3.44
CA LEU A 238 -8.99 -14.39 -2.93
C LEU A 238 -8.14 -15.64 -2.68
N ARG A 239 -8.55 -16.46 -1.72
CA ARG A 239 -7.76 -17.62 -1.28
C ARG A 239 -7.45 -18.61 -2.42
N ASP A 240 -8.35 -18.74 -3.37
CA ASP A 240 -8.26 -19.59 -4.56
C ASP A 240 -7.61 -18.90 -5.78
N GLU A 241 -7.35 -17.59 -5.70
CA GLU A 241 -6.63 -16.87 -6.75
C GLU A 241 -5.13 -17.22 -6.73
N PRO A 242 -4.49 -17.31 -7.91
CA PRO A 242 -3.06 -17.54 -8.00
C PRO A 242 -2.28 -16.32 -7.51
N THR A 243 -1.13 -16.60 -6.90
CA THR A 243 -0.15 -15.58 -6.50
C THR A 243 0.46 -14.89 -7.72
N ALA A 244 0.59 -13.57 -7.65
CA ALA A 244 1.34 -12.80 -8.63
C ALA A 244 2.84 -13.15 -8.61
N LYS A 245 3.51 -13.00 -9.74
CA LYS A 245 4.98 -13.17 -9.82
C LYS A 245 5.64 -11.81 -9.97
N MET A 246 6.69 -11.58 -9.18
CA MET A 246 7.41 -10.31 -9.16
C MET A 246 8.85 -10.53 -9.61
N LEU A 247 9.33 -9.64 -10.45
CA LEU A 247 10.73 -9.57 -10.87
C LEU A 247 11.22 -8.14 -10.66
N ALA A 248 12.16 -7.98 -9.72
CA ALA A 248 12.88 -6.73 -9.53
C ALA A 248 13.88 -6.53 -10.67
N LEU A 249 13.93 -5.29 -11.17
CA LEU A 249 14.79 -4.81 -12.23
C LEU A 249 15.40 -3.47 -11.79
N ALA A 250 16.55 -3.10 -12.35
CA ALA A 250 17.23 -1.83 -12.04
C ALA A 250 17.34 -1.56 -10.52
N ASP A 251 17.87 -2.54 -9.77
CA ASP A 251 18.06 -2.46 -8.32
C ASP A 251 16.77 -2.12 -7.55
N GLY A 252 15.64 -2.68 -7.99
CA GLY A 252 14.33 -2.48 -7.35
C GLY A 252 13.63 -1.17 -7.71
N LYS A 253 14.23 -0.33 -8.56
CA LYS A 253 13.56 0.89 -9.08
C LYS A 253 12.49 0.55 -10.13
N VAL A 254 12.58 -0.62 -10.74
CA VAL A 254 11.59 -1.15 -11.67
C VAL A 254 11.14 -2.53 -11.16
N THR A 255 9.84 -2.78 -11.13
CA THR A 255 9.30 -4.11 -10.80
C THR A 255 8.37 -4.54 -11.92
N LYS A 256 8.61 -5.72 -12.49
CA LYS A 256 7.66 -6.39 -13.36
C LYS A 256 6.76 -7.28 -12.50
N ILE A 257 5.46 -7.09 -12.59
CA ILE A 257 4.42 -7.84 -11.88
C ILE A 257 3.60 -8.61 -12.90
N ILE A 258 3.50 -9.91 -12.73
CA ILE A 258 2.74 -10.80 -13.60
C ILE A 258 1.51 -11.26 -12.80
N THR A 259 0.34 -10.84 -13.26
CA THR A 259 -0.96 -11.12 -12.64
C THR A 259 -1.84 -11.93 -13.59
N PRO A 260 -2.99 -12.47 -13.13
CA PRO A 260 -3.97 -13.10 -14.02
C PRO A 260 -4.52 -12.17 -15.10
N ALA A 261 -4.56 -10.85 -14.85
CA ALA A 261 -5.08 -9.87 -15.80
C ALA A 261 -4.05 -9.49 -16.87
N GLY A 262 -2.75 -9.62 -16.57
CA GLY A 262 -1.67 -9.30 -17.50
C GLY A 262 -0.37 -8.91 -16.80
N ASN A 263 0.45 -8.11 -17.48
CA ASN A 263 1.74 -7.67 -16.96
C ASN A 263 1.69 -6.20 -16.59
N ASP A 264 2.22 -5.86 -15.42
CA ASP A 264 2.45 -4.51 -14.97
C ASP A 264 3.95 -4.25 -14.82
N TYR A 265 4.37 -3.04 -15.12
CA TYR A 265 5.72 -2.54 -14.85
C TYR A 265 5.58 -1.29 -14.01
N ALA A 266 6.03 -1.36 -12.76
CA ALA A 266 6.01 -0.23 -11.83
C ALA A 266 7.42 0.36 -11.71
N MET A 267 7.54 1.66 -11.93
CA MET A 267 8.77 2.42 -11.79
C MET A 267 8.61 3.38 -10.61
N LEU A 268 9.51 3.30 -9.63
CA LEU A 268 9.38 4.06 -8.39
C LEU A 268 10.75 4.37 -7.75
N ALA A 269 11.10 5.65 -7.72
CA ALA A 269 12.28 6.19 -7.07
C ALA A 269 12.03 7.63 -6.56
N LEU A 270 12.83 8.06 -5.58
CA LEU A 270 12.84 9.46 -5.14
C LEU A 270 13.53 10.35 -6.18
N GLU A 271 14.70 9.92 -6.65
CA GLU A 271 15.47 10.64 -7.65
C GLU A 271 15.16 10.15 -9.07
N PRO A 272 15.15 11.06 -10.07
CA PRO A 272 14.95 10.68 -11.46
C PRO A 272 15.97 9.63 -11.92
N PHE A 273 15.50 8.63 -12.64
CA PHE A 273 16.37 7.64 -13.28
C PHE A 273 15.90 7.33 -14.70
N THR A 274 16.81 6.76 -15.48
CA THR A 274 16.50 6.23 -16.81
C THR A 274 16.59 4.72 -16.80
N TYR A 275 15.72 4.07 -17.57
CA TYR A 275 15.71 2.63 -17.73
C TYR A 275 15.22 2.27 -19.13
N ALA A 276 15.85 1.28 -19.75
CA ALA A 276 15.41 0.72 -21.02
C ALA A 276 15.70 -0.78 -21.07
N ASP A 277 14.69 -1.58 -21.34
CA ASP A 277 14.81 -3.03 -21.53
C ASP A 277 13.66 -3.56 -22.40
N GLY A 278 14.02 -4.22 -23.50
CA GLY A 278 13.08 -4.70 -24.51
C GLY A 278 12.12 -3.60 -24.99
N PRO A 279 10.79 -3.77 -24.85
CA PRO A 279 9.82 -2.76 -25.27
C PRO A 279 9.73 -1.56 -24.30
N LEU A 280 10.19 -1.70 -23.06
CA LEU A 280 10.03 -0.69 -22.01
C LEU A 280 11.16 0.33 -22.07
N ALA A 281 10.81 1.62 -22.03
CA ALA A 281 11.75 2.69 -21.69
C ALA A 281 11.08 3.71 -20.76
N PHE A 282 11.85 4.28 -19.84
CA PHE A 282 11.38 5.21 -18.82
C PHE A 282 12.46 6.24 -18.49
N SER A 283 12.03 7.47 -18.22
CA SER A 283 12.83 8.54 -17.63
C SER A 283 11.95 9.35 -16.68
N GLY A 284 12.23 9.31 -15.38
CA GLY A 284 11.44 10.03 -14.37
C GLY A 284 11.60 9.42 -12.97
N THR A 285 10.67 9.73 -12.07
CA THR A 285 10.66 9.22 -10.69
C THR A 285 9.59 8.15 -10.46
N ALA A 286 8.39 8.34 -11.02
CA ALA A 286 7.26 7.43 -10.81
C ALA A 286 6.43 7.23 -12.09
N GLY A 287 6.13 5.98 -12.43
CA GLY A 287 5.29 5.63 -13.58
C GLY A 287 4.88 4.16 -13.60
N VAL A 288 3.85 3.84 -14.39
CA VAL A 288 3.32 2.49 -14.55
C VAL A 288 3.04 2.20 -16.02
N VAL A 289 3.40 0.99 -16.46
CA VAL A 289 2.85 0.38 -17.68
C VAL A 289 1.93 -0.75 -17.26
N GLN A 290 0.68 -0.75 -17.71
CA GLN A 290 -0.20 -1.91 -17.62
C GLN A 290 -0.44 -2.49 -19.02
N VAL A 291 -0.20 -3.79 -19.18
CA VAL A 291 -0.45 -4.54 -20.41
C VAL A 291 -1.59 -5.52 -20.14
N ARG A 292 -2.71 -5.35 -20.86
CA ARG A 292 -3.93 -6.17 -20.75
C ARG A 292 -4.32 -6.64 -22.16
N GLY A 293 -3.91 -7.84 -22.54
CA GLY A 293 -4.10 -8.35 -23.90
C GLY A 293 -3.46 -7.43 -24.97
N LYS A 294 -4.28 -6.85 -25.85
CA LYS A 294 -3.85 -5.91 -26.92
C LYS A 294 -3.86 -4.44 -26.49
N GLN A 295 -4.12 -4.17 -25.21
CA GLN A 295 -4.17 -2.84 -24.64
C GLN A 295 -2.92 -2.58 -23.81
N VAL A 296 -2.34 -1.39 -23.98
CA VAL A 296 -1.26 -0.88 -23.14
C VAL A 296 -1.71 0.47 -22.58
N THR A 297 -1.70 0.60 -21.26
CA THR A 297 -1.87 1.89 -20.58
C THR A 297 -0.53 2.34 -20.05
N LEU A 298 -0.12 3.54 -20.45
CA LEU A 298 1.04 4.22 -19.90
C LEU A 298 0.56 5.28 -18.92
N THR A 299 1.14 5.29 -17.73
CA THR A 299 0.88 6.34 -16.73
C THR A 299 2.19 6.91 -16.22
N LEU A 300 2.31 8.23 -16.30
CA LEU A 300 3.32 9.00 -15.59
C LEU A 300 2.67 9.57 -14.32
N CYS A 301 3.24 9.26 -13.16
CA CYS A 301 2.74 9.74 -11.87
C CYS A 301 3.39 11.08 -11.46
N ALA A 302 4.41 11.50 -12.20
CA ALA A 302 5.14 12.76 -12.09
C ALA A 302 5.70 13.14 -13.47
N ALA A 303 6.40 14.27 -13.59
CA ALA A 303 7.06 14.66 -14.84
C ALA A 303 8.02 13.57 -15.34
N GLY A 304 8.03 13.31 -16.65
CA GLY A 304 8.90 12.29 -17.24
C GLY A 304 8.49 11.84 -18.64
N SER A 305 9.08 10.72 -19.07
CA SER A 305 8.71 9.99 -20.28
C SER A 305 8.66 8.49 -20.03
N ILE A 306 7.74 7.81 -20.72
CA ILE A 306 7.51 6.38 -20.61
C ILE A 306 7.08 5.84 -21.97
N SER A 307 7.57 4.66 -22.34
CA SER A 307 7.18 3.99 -23.58
C SER A 307 7.13 2.49 -23.41
N PHE A 308 6.24 1.86 -24.18
CA PHE A 308 6.17 0.41 -24.32
C PHE A 308 5.95 0.04 -25.79
N GLY A 309 7.00 -0.42 -26.47
CA GLY A 309 7.00 -0.65 -27.91
C GLY A 309 6.76 0.66 -28.67
N LYS A 310 5.64 0.74 -29.42
CA LYS A 310 5.25 1.96 -30.15
C LYS A 310 4.47 2.96 -29.28
N ALA A 311 3.98 2.54 -28.11
CA ALA A 311 3.30 3.41 -27.15
C ALA A 311 4.32 4.40 -26.57
N LYS A 312 4.01 5.70 -26.59
CA LYS A 312 4.87 6.73 -25.97
C LYS A 312 4.03 7.78 -25.27
N LEU A 313 4.50 8.22 -24.11
CA LEU A 313 3.91 9.27 -23.30
C LEU A 313 5.03 10.10 -22.68
N THR A 314 4.97 11.42 -22.85
CA THR A 314 5.84 12.39 -22.19
C THR A 314 4.95 13.48 -21.61
N SER A 315 5.19 13.85 -20.36
CA SER A 315 4.39 14.87 -19.68
C SER A 315 5.21 15.59 -18.61
N GLN A 316 4.85 16.85 -18.33
CA GLN A 316 5.40 17.64 -17.22
C GLN A 316 4.54 17.52 -15.94
N THR A 317 3.37 16.91 -16.06
CA THR A 317 2.43 16.66 -14.96
C THR A 317 1.94 15.21 -15.02
N PRO A 318 1.33 14.68 -13.94
CA PRO A 318 0.76 13.33 -13.98
C PRO A 318 -0.20 13.16 -15.16
N MET A 319 -0.06 12.07 -15.91
CA MET A 319 -0.85 11.81 -17.12
C MET A 319 -0.96 10.31 -17.36
N SER A 320 -2.14 9.85 -17.81
CA SER A 320 -2.36 8.48 -18.24
C SER A 320 -2.92 8.44 -19.65
N LYS A 321 -2.48 7.47 -20.46
CA LYS A 321 -2.98 7.26 -21.81
C LYS A 321 -3.00 5.78 -22.15
N THR A 322 -4.15 5.33 -22.65
CA THR A 322 -4.37 3.97 -23.13
C THR A 322 -4.26 3.92 -24.65
N PHE A 323 -3.65 2.84 -25.13
CA PHE A 323 -3.41 2.57 -26.53
C PHE A 323 -3.89 1.16 -26.87
N THR A 324 -4.51 0.99 -28.03
CA THR A 324 -5.10 -0.28 -28.49
C THR A 324 -4.51 -0.66 -29.84
N LYS A 325 -4.19 -1.95 -30.01
CA LYS A 325 -3.53 -2.59 -31.17
C LYS A 325 -2.01 -2.33 -31.23
N TYR A 326 -1.27 -3.35 -30.79
CA TYR A 326 0.11 -3.63 -31.17
C TYR A 326 0.15 -4.95 -31.92
#